data_AF-A0A7V1H143-F1
#
_entry.id   AF-A0A7V1H143-F1
#
_cell.length_a   1.000
_cell.length_b   1.000
_cell.length_c   1.000
_cell.angle_alpha   90.00
_cell.angle_beta   90.00
_cell.angle_gamma   90.00
#
_symmetry.space_group_name_H-M   'P 1'
#
loop_
_entity.id
_entity.type
_entity.pdbx_description
1 polymer ?
#
loop_
_entity_poly.entity_id
_entity_poly.type
_entity_poly.pdbx_seq_one_letter_code
_entity_poly.pdbx_strand_id
1 'polypeptide(L)'
;MGTKVDAETSSGLEPNLAALLAYLFGWISGLIFYLIETKNKYVRFHALQSILFSVAYIAVFFLLSMVFGILGAMPGVGVMMVALGGLASMVLGIGFFVIWIMLMVKAWKGEKWVLPIIGDIAEKNS
;
A
#
# COMPACT_ATOMS: atom_id res chain seq x y z
N MET A 1 -0.36 27.28 -3.20
CA MET A 1 -1.10 27.41 -4.47
C MET A 1 -1.13 26.01 -5.09
N GLY A 2 -2.13 25.21 -4.72
CA GLY A 2 -2.20 23.80 -5.13
C GLY A 2 -2.49 23.69 -6.61
N THR A 3 -1.64 22.96 -7.34
CA THR A 3 -1.90 22.57 -8.73
C THR A 3 -3.27 21.90 -8.79
N LYS A 4 -4.18 22.42 -9.63
CA LYS A 4 -5.50 21.85 -9.84
C LYS A 4 -5.32 20.39 -10.27
N VAL A 5 -5.54 19.45 -9.36
CA VAL A 5 -5.75 18.05 -9.70
C VAL A 5 -6.91 18.04 -10.69
N ASP A 6 -6.81 17.28 -11.78
CA ASP A 6 -7.85 17.22 -12.81
C ASP A 6 -9.22 17.11 -12.13
N ALA A 7 -10.10 18.09 -12.37
CA ALA A 7 -11.31 18.24 -11.54
C ALA A 7 -12.33 17.12 -11.77
N GLU A 8 -12.25 16.46 -12.93
CA GLU A 8 -13.16 15.38 -13.28
C GLU A 8 -12.62 14.02 -12.84
N THR A 9 -13.48 13.26 -12.18
CA THR A 9 -13.29 11.83 -11.84
C THR A 9 -14.45 11.03 -12.43
N SER A 10 -14.23 9.77 -12.77
CA SER A 10 -15.31 8.88 -13.24
C SER A 10 -16.26 8.47 -12.10
N SER A 11 -15.80 8.56 -10.85
CA SER A 11 -16.61 8.27 -9.65
C SER A 11 -17.51 9.44 -9.22
N GLY A 12 -17.27 10.66 -9.72
CA GLY A 12 -17.95 11.89 -9.26
C GLY A 12 -17.46 12.41 -7.91
N LEU A 13 -16.48 11.75 -7.29
CA LEU A 13 -15.85 12.20 -6.04
C LEU A 13 -14.76 13.25 -6.31
N GLU A 14 -14.47 14.07 -5.31
CA GLU A 14 -13.27 14.91 -5.36
C GLU A 14 -12.02 14.03 -5.55
N PRO A 15 -11.08 14.37 -6.44
CA PRO A 15 -9.88 13.57 -6.70
C PRO A 15 -9.10 13.17 -5.45
N ASN A 16 -8.97 14.09 -4.48
CA ASN A 16 -8.24 13.86 -3.24
C ASN A 16 -8.95 12.83 -2.34
N LEU A 17 -10.28 12.91 -2.25
CA LEU A 17 -11.10 11.94 -1.52
C LEU A 17 -11.05 10.57 -2.19
N ALA A 18 -11.22 10.50 -3.51
CA ALA A 18 -11.11 9.26 -4.26
C ALA A 18 -9.74 8.59 -4.09
N ALA A 19 -8.67 9.37 -4.16
CA ALA A 19 -7.31 8.88 -3.93
C ALA A 19 -7.08 8.35 -2.51
N LEU A 20 -7.60 9.03 -1.47
CA LEU A 20 -7.56 8.52 -0.10
C LEU A 20 -8.35 7.22 0.03
N LEU A 21 -9.57 7.18 -0.51
CA LEU A 21 -10.45 6.00 -0.43
C LEU A 21 -9.86 4.79 -1.16
N ALA A 22 -9.04 5.02 -2.18
CA ALA A 22 -8.31 3.95 -2.86
C ALA A 22 -7.37 3.18 -1.91
N TYR A 23 -6.92 3.78 -0.80
CA TYR A 23 -6.12 3.11 0.23
C TYR A 23 -6.95 2.45 1.35
N LEU A 24 -8.24 2.77 1.51
CA LEU A 24 -9.04 2.43 2.70
C LEU A 24 -9.10 0.93 3.02
N PHE A 25 -9.23 0.10 2.00
CA PHE A 25 -9.26 -1.36 2.12
C PHE A 25 -8.07 -1.99 1.38
N GLY A 26 -6.94 -1.27 1.32
CA GLY A 26 -5.72 -1.69 0.66
C GLY A 26 -5.96 -2.04 -0.81
N TRP A 27 -5.50 -3.23 -1.22
CA TRP A 27 -5.61 -3.67 -2.61
C TRP A 27 -7.06 -3.79 -3.12
N ILE A 28 -8.04 -4.04 -2.23
CA ILE A 28 -9.44 -4.21 -2.63
C ILE A 28 -10.00 -2.86 -3.10
N SER A 29 -9.90 -1.83 -2.26
CA SER A 29 -10.32 -0.47 -2.66
C SER A 29 -9.48 0.06 -3.80
N GLY A 30 -8.17 -0.22 -3.81
CA GLY A 30 -7.28 0.17 -4.89
C GLY A 30 -7.72 -0.42 -6.23
N LEU A 31 -8.07 -1.71 -6.26
CA LEU A 31 -8.55 -2.37 -7.47
C LEU A 31 -9.87 -1.77 -7.97
N ILE A 32 -10.83 -1.53 -7.06
CA ILE A 32 -12.10 -0.90 -7.39
C ILE A 32 -11.87 0.46 -8.05
N PHE A 33 -11.10 1.34 -7.39
CA PHE A 33 -10.81 2.68 -7.92
C PHE A 33 -10.01 2.64 -9.23
N TYR A 34 -9.08 1.71 -9.38
CA TYR A 34 -8.30 1.56 -10.62
C TYR A 34 -9.14 1.13 -11.83
N LEU A 35 -10.17 0.29 -11.60
CA LEU A 35 -11.05 -0.20 -12.65
C LEU A 35 -12.14 0.81 -13.04
N ILE A 36 -12.70 1.54 -12.07
CA ILE A 36 -13.77 2.52 -12.34
C ILE A 36 -13.24 3.87 -12.81
N GLU A 37 -12.05 4.27 -12.36
CA GLU A 37 -11.48 5.57 -12.70
C GLU A 37 -10.79 5.52 -14.06
N THR A 38 -11.31 6.28 -15.03
CA THR A 38 -10.82 6.31 -16.41
C THR A 38 -10.34 7.69 -16.84
N LYS A 39 -10.69 8.75 -16.10
CA LYS A 39 -10.39 10.13 -16.46
C LYS A 39 -9.21 10.69 -15.66
N ASN A 40 -9.15 10.36 -14.37
CA ASN A 40 -8.25 11.03 -13.44
C ASN A 40 -6.97 10.21 -13.18
N LYS A 41 -5.85 10.64 -13.78
CA LYS A 41 -4.55 9.97 -13.58
C LYS A 41 -4.04 10.03 -12.14
N TYR A 42 -4.43 11.05 -11.37
CA TYR A 42 -4.05 11.17 -9.96
C TYR A 42 -4.70 10.06 -9.12
N VAL A 43 -6.01 9.86 -9.28
CA VAL A 43 -6.75 8.79 -8.61
C VAL A 43 -6.25 7.42 -9.07
N ARG A 44 -6.00 7.22 -10.39
CA ARG A 44 -5.45 5.96 -10.92
C ARG A 44 -4.07 5.64 -10.35
N PHE A 45 -3.20 6.64 -10.18
CA PHE A 45 -1.89 6.48 -9.55
C PHE A 45 -2.03 5.96 -8.11
N HIS A 46 -2.85 6.62 -7.29
CA HIS A 46 -3.04 6.23 -5.89
C HIS A 46 -3.72 4.86 -5.76
N ALA A 47 -4.65 4.55 -6.66
CA ALA A 47 -5.29 3.25 -6.76
C ALA A 47 -4.28 2.13 -7.07
N LEU A 48 -3.44 2.31 -8.09
CA LEU A 48 -2.41 1.33 -8.43
C LEU A 48 -1.33 1.22 -7.35
N GLN A 49 -0.89 2.34 -6.78
CA GLN A 49 0.04 2.34 -5.66
C GLN A 49 -0.53 1.62 -4.42
N SER A 50 -1.84 1.75 -4.15
CA SER A 50 -2.53 1.02 -3.07
C SER A 50 -2.51 -0.49 -3.30
N ILE A 51 -2.81 -0.94 -4.54
CA ILE A 51 -2.73 -2.35 -4.93
C ILE A 51 -1.32 -2.89 -4.70
N LEU A 52 -0.34 -2.25 -5.32
CA LEU A 52 1.05 -2.73 -5.28
C LEU A 52 1.63 -2.73 -3.86
N PHE A 53 1.40 -1.66 -3.09
CA PHE A 53 1.85 -1.56 -1.71
C PHE A 53 1.25 -2.65 -0.82
N SER A 54 -0.06 -2.88 -0.92
CA SER A 54 -0.76 -3.89 -0.13
C SER A 54 -0.35 -5.31 -0.51
N VAL A 55 -0.23 -5.59 -1.82
CA VAL A 55 0.23 -6.90 -2.32
C VAL A 55 1.68 -7.16 -1.91
N ALA A 56 2.56 -6.16 -2.00
CA ALA A 56 3.94 -6.28 -1.56
C ALA A 56 4.03 -6.59 -0.06
N TYR A 57 3.24 -5.92 0.78
CA TYR A 57 3.17 -6.22 2.21
C TYR A 57 2.72 -7.66 2.48
N ILE A 58 1.65 -8.12 1.83
CA ILE A 58 1.14 -9.50 1.97
C ILE A 58 2.22 -10.51 1.57
N ALA A 59 2.92 -10.28 0.46
CA ALA A 59 3.99 -11.14 -0.01
C ALA A 59 5.15 -11.22 0.99
N VAL A 60 5.64 -10.08 1.49
CA VAL A 60 6.73 -10.01 2.47
C VAL A 60 6.31 -10.68 3.78
N PHE A 61 5.10 -10.41 4.27
CA PHE A 61 4.58 -11.00 5.50
C PHE A 61 4.47 -12.53 5.40
N PHE A 62 3.97 -13.04 4.27
CA PHE A 62 3.86 -14.48 4.03
C PHE A 62 5.23 -15.15 3.96
N LEU A 63 6.18 -14.57 3.23
CA LEU A 63 7.55 -15.08 3.14
C LEU A 63 8.24 -15.09 4.50
N LEU A 64 8.12 -14.01 5.27
CA LEU A 64 8.66 -13.90 6.63
C LEU A 64 8.08 -14.99 7.53
N SER A 65 6.76 -15.17 7.50
CA SER A 65 6.05 -16.17 8.30
C SER A 65 6.48 -17.59 7.94
N MET A 66 6.65 -17.87 6.65
CA MET A 66 7.13 -19.17 6.16
C MET A 66 8.55 -19.47 6.64
N VAL A 67 9.48 -18.52 6.49
CA VAL A 67 10.88 -18.67 6.92
C VAL A 67 10.97 -18.92 8.42
N PHE A 68 10.35 -18.07 9.23
CA PHE A 68 10.40 -18.22 10.69
C PHE A 68 9.59 -19.44 11.19
N GLY A 69 8.55 -19.86 10.48
CA GLY A 69 7.82 -21.09 10.78
C GLY A 69 8.69 -22.34 10.61
N ILE A 70 9.46 -22.41 9.52
CA ILE A 70 10.40 -23.52 9.26
C ILE A 70 11.52 -23.52 10.30
N LEU A 71 12.14 -22.36 10.55
CA LEU A 71 13.23 -22.24 11.54
C LEU A 71 12.72 -22.49 12.97
N GLY A 72 11.48 -22.13 13.27
CA GLY A 72 10.82 -22.36 14.55
C GLY A 72 10.60 -23.83 14.88
N ALA A 73 10.52 -24.70 13.86
CA ALA A 73 10.37 -26.14 14.05
C ALA A 73 11.69 -26.86 14.39
N MET A 74 12.84 -26.18 14.31
CA MET A 74 14.14 -26.78 14.57
C MET A 74 14.39 -27.03 16.07
N PRO A 75 14.77 -28.26 16.48
CA PRO A 75 15.17 -28.53 17.85
C PRO A 75 16.37 -27.66 18.29
N GLY A 76 16.36 -27.21 19.55
CA GLY A 76 17.44 -26.41 20.14
C GLY A 76 17.37 -24.91 19.86
N VAL A 77 16.94 -24.48 18.66
CA VAL A 77 16.88 -23.05 18.27
C VAL A 77 15.47 -22.52 18.00
N GLY A 78 14.46 -23.39 17.92
CA GLY A 78 13.11 -23.04 17.48
C GLY A 78 12.43 -21.93 18.29
N VAL A 79 12.55 -21.96 19.62
CA VAL A 79 11.97 -20.92 20.50
C VAL A 79 12.53 -19.53 20.20
N MET A 80 13.85 -19.44 19.98
CA MET A 80 14.51 -18.18 19.62
C MET A 80 14.02 -17.69 18.25
N MET A 81 13.88 -18.58 17.29
CA MET A 81 13.42 -18.25 15.93
C MET A 81 11.96 -17.77 15.92
N VAL A 82 11.08 -18.38 16.71
CA VAL A 82 9.70 -17.91 16.88
C VAL A 82 9.66 -16.51 17.50
N ALA A 83 10.47 -16.26 18.53
CA ALA A 83 10.54 -14.93 19.16
C ALA A 83 11.05 -13.85 18.18
N LEU A 84 12.10 -14.16 17.42
CA LEU A 84 12.64 -13.26 16.38
C LEU A 84 11.64 -13.01 15.25
N GLY A 85 10.92 -14.05 14.82
CA GLY A 85 9.88 -13.94 13.79
C GLY A 85 8.71 -13.08 14.25
N GLY A 86 8.31 -13.20 15.53
CA GLY A 86 7.31 -12.33 16.14
C GLY A 86 7.73 -10.86 16.16
N LEU A 87 8.97 -10.58 16.58
CA LEU A 87 9.53 -9.23 16.58
C LEU A 87 9.62 -8.65 15.16
N ALA A 88 10.11 -9.43 14.20
CA ALA A 88 10.21 -9.02 12.81
C ALA A 88 8.82 -8.71 12.21
N SER A 89 7.82 -9.54 12.51
CA SER A 89 6.43 -9.34 12.08
C SER A 89 5.83 -8.06 12.69
N MET A 90 6.13 -7.78 13.95
CA MET A 90 5.67 -6.56 14.62
C MET A 90 6.28 -5.30 14.00
N VAL A 91 7.60 -5.31 13.75
CA VAL A 91 8.29 -4.18 13.10
C VAL A 91 7.75 -3.96 11.69
N LEU A 92 7.56 -5.04 10.93
CA LEU A 92 6.98 -4.98 9.58
C LEU A 92 5.55 -4.40 9.61
N GLY A 93 4.71 -4.87 10.52
CA GLY A 93 3.33 -4.40 10.67
C GLY A 93 3.24 -2.92 11.05
N ILE A 94 4.06 -2.47 11.99
CA ILE A 94 4.12 -1.05 12.38
C ILE A 94 4.63 -0.20 11.22
N GLY A 95 5.71 -0.62 10.55
CA GLY A 95 6.25 0.09 9.40
C GLY A 95 5.24 0.23 8.26
N PHE A 96 4.54 -0.86 7.95
CA PHE A 96 3.44 -0.85 6.97
C PHE A 96 2.34 0.11 7.39
N PHE A 97 1.87 0.05 8.64
CA PHE A 97 0.78 0.90 9.13
C PHE A 97 1.14 2.39 9.06
N VAL A 98 2.37 2.75 9.47
CA VAL A 98 2.85 4.14 9.38
C VAL A 98 2.89 4.62 7.93
N ILE A 99 3.46 3.83 7.02
CA ILE A 99 3.53 4.19 5.59
C ILE A 99 2.12 4.30 5.01
N TRP A 100 1.22 3.37 5.34
CA TRP A 100 -0.16 3.36 4.88
C TRP A 100 -0.93 4.63 5.25
N ILE A 101 -0.83 5.05 6.52
CA ILE A 101 -1.45 6.30 6.98
C ILE A 101 -0.81 7.52 6.28
N MET A 102 0.51 7.52 6.10
CA MET A 102 1.19 8.60 5.38
C MET A 102 0.74 8.71 3.92
N LEU A 103 0.51 7.58 3.24
CA LEU A 103 -0.05 7.56 1.89
C LEU A 103 -1.45 8.16 1.84
N MET A 104 -2.34 7.79 2.77
CA MET A 104 -3.68 8.37 2.88
C MET A 104 -3.65 9.88 3.12
N VAL A 105 -2.83 10.34 4.07
CA VAL A 105 -2.73 11.76 4.42
C VAL A 105 -2.20 12.57 3.23
N LYS A 106 -1.21 12.06 2.51
CA LYS A 106 -0.67 12.75 1.33
C LYS A 106 -1.65 12.74 0.16
N ALA A 107 -2.37 11.63 -0.05
CA ALA A 107 -3.43 11.54 -1.05
C ALA A 107 -4.56 12.55 -0.79
N TRP A 108 -4.94 12.75 0.48
CA TRP A 108 -5.91 13.76 0.88
C TRP A 108 -5.43 15.19 0.63
N LYS A 109 -4.13 15.43 0.80
CA LYS A 109 -3.51 16.75 0.58
C LYS A 109 -3.25 17.07 -0.91
N GLY A 110 -3.53 16.15 -1.83
CA GLY A 110 -3.21 16.33 -3.24
C GLY A 110 -1.74 16.05 -3.59
N GLU A 111 -0.99 15.40 -2.70
CA GLU A 111 0.43 15.12 -2.87
C GLU A 111 0.68 13.70 -3.39
N LYS A 112 1.36 13.58 -4.53
CA LYS A 112 1.87 12.29 -5.01
C LYS A 112 3.17 11.92 -4.30
N TRP A 113 3.08 11.03 -3.32
CA TRP A 113 4.26 10.41 -2.74
C TRP A 113 4.57 9.09 -3.44
N VAL A 114 5.59 9.13 -4.29
CA VAL A 114 6.09 7.99 -5.04
C VAL A 114 6.94 7.13 -4.10
N LEU A 115 6.47 5.91 -3.79
CA LEU A 115 7.29 4.96 -3.05
C LEU A 115 8.42 4.43 -3.94
N PRO A 116 9.64 4.21 -3.38
CA PRO A 116 10.72 3.59 -4.16
C PRO A 116 10.27 2.24 -4.71
N ILE A 117 10.69 1.90 -5.94
CA ILE A 117 10.37 0.66 -6.67
C ILE A 117 8.91 0.55 -7.16
N ILE A 118 7.93 0.84 -6.30
CA ILE A 118 6.51 0.66 -6.61
C ILE A 118 5.91 1.89 -7.31
N GLY A 119 6.36 3.09 -6.94
CA GLY A 119 5.82 4.33 -7.45
C GLY A 119 6.11 4.56 -8.94
N ASP A 120 7.27 4.13 -9.45
CA ASP A 120 7.60 4.22 -10.88
C ASP A 120 6.69 3.33 -11.74
N ILE A 121 6.28 2.17 -11.20
CA ILE A 121 5.33 1.27 -11.87
C ILE A 121 3.95 1.91 -11.87
N ALA A 122 3.55 2.51 -10.75
CA ALA A 122 2.27 3.21 -10.64
C ALA A 122 2.19 4.39 -11.61
N GLU A 123 3.25 5.19 -11.71
CA GLU A 123 3.32 6.36 -12.60
C GLU A 123 3.28 6.00 -14.08
N LYS A 124 3.90 4.89 -14.48
CA LYS A 124 3.88 4.41 -15.87
C LYS A 124 2.52 3.87 -16.33
N ASN A 125 1.67 3.44 -15.39
CA ASN A 125 0.41 2.74 -15.69
C ASN A 125 -0.85 3.48 -15.20
N SER A 126 -0.71 4.69 -14.64
CA SER A 126 -1.81 5.55 -14.19
C SER A 126 -2.41 6.41 -15.29
#